data_AF-A0A1F4LMS0-F1
#
_entry.id   AF-A0A1F4LMS0-F1
#
_cell.length_a   1.000
_cell.length_b   1.000
_cell.length_c   1.000
_cell.angle_alpha   90.00
_cell.angle_beta   90.00
_cell.angle_gamma   90.00
#
_symmetry.space_group_name_H-M   'P 1'
#
loop_
_entity.id
_entity.type
_entity.pdbx_description
1 polymer ?
#
loop_
_entity_poly.entity_id
_entity_poly.type
_entity_poly.pdbx_seq_one_letter_code
_entity_poly.pdbx_strand_id
1 'polypeptide(L)'
;MPPPPPMPKPKTADPASYEAALEELEQLVGRIESGQMPLDQLLAGYQRGAALLAFCRDRLQAVQDQVRVLDEGSLQPWTQE
;
A
#
# COMPACT_ATOMS: atom_id res chain seq x y z
N MET A 1 8.34 -14.27 40.14
CA MET A 1 8.50 -13.13 39.21
C MET A 1 7.82 -13.51 37.90
N PRO A 2 6.75 -12.81 37.47
CA PRO A 2 6.17 -13.04 36.14
C PRO A 2 7.14 -12.58 35.05
N PRO A 3 7.19 -13.25 33.88
CA PRO A 3 8.01 -12.81 32.76
C PRO A 3 7.49 -11.48 32.18
N PRO A 4 8.36 -10.62 31.61
CA PRO A 4 7.94 -9.38 30.98
C PRO A 4 7.08 -9.65 29.74
N PRO A 5 6.13 -8.77 29.40
CA PRO A 5 5.30 -8.91 28.21
C PRO A 5 6.16 -8.83 26.93
N PRO A 6 5.80 -9.56 25.87
CA PRO A 6 6.51 -9.46 24.60
C PRO A 6 6.27 -8.08 23.99
N MET A 7 7.37 -7.36 23.73
CA MET A 7 7.33 -6.10 22.99
C MET A 7 6.73 -6.36 21.59
N PRO A 8 5.88 -5.47 21.04
CA PRO A 8 5.43 -5.61 19.68
C PRO A 8 6.63 -5.35 18.76
N LYS A 9 7.08 -6.41 18.09
CA LYS A 9 8.01 -6.31 16.96
C LYS A 9 7.36 -5.39 15.92
N PRO A 10 8.05 -4.37 15.37
CA PRO A 10 7.50 -3.59 14.27
C PRO A 10 7.36 -4.54 13.10
N LYS A 11 6.14 -5.03 12.89
CA LYS A 11 5.77 -5.73 11.68
C LYS A 11 5.93 -4.71 10.58
N THR A 12 6.82 -4.99 9.64
CA THR A 12 6.70 -4.63 8.23
C THR A 12 5.38 -5.18 7.68
N ALA A 13 4.26 -4.78 8.29
CA ALA A 13 2.93 -5.10 7.83
C ALA A 13 2.68 -4.28 6.57
N ASP A 14 2.06 -4.90 5.59
CA ASP A 14 1.47 -4.19 4.47
C ASP A 14 0.51 -3.13 5.02
N PRO A 15 0.51 -1.93 4.42
CA PRO A 15 -0.36 -0.84 4.85
C PRO A 15 -1.83 -1.29 4.84
N ALA A 16 -2.57 -0.87 5.87
CA ALA A 16 -3.96 -1.29 6.04
C ALA A 16 -4.89 -0.74 4.93
N SER A 17 -4.53 0.39 4.32
CA SER A 17 -5.30 1.09 3.29
C SER A 17 -4.39 1.75 2.25
N TYR A 18 -4.96 2.10 1.10
CA TYR A 18 -4.27 2.87 0.06
C TYR A 18 -3.73 4.20 0.59
N GLU A 19 -4.54 4.92 1.37
CA GLU A 19 -4.15 6.21 1.97
C GLU A 19 -2.96 6.04 2.94
N ALA A 20 -2.97 5.00 3.76
CA ALA A 20 -1.84 4.69 4.65
C ALA A 20 -0.56 4.36 3.86
N ALA A 21 -0.70 3.62 2.75
CA ALA A 21 0.43 3.29 1.88
C ALA A 21 1.02 4.54 1.23
N LEU A 22 0.16 5.46 0.80
CA LEU A 22 0.55 6.72 0.17
C LEU A 22 1.24 7.65 1.18
N GLU A 23 0.68 7.82 2.38
CA GLU A 23 1.29 8.64 3.43
C GLU A 23 2.68 8.12 3.82
N GLU A 24 2.83 6.80 3.96
CA GLU A 24 4.12 6.18 4.27
C GLU A 24 5.14 6.42 3.15
N LEU A 25 4.70 6.35 1.88
CA LEU A 25 5.54 6.61 0.71
C LEU A 25 5.99 8.07 0.67
N GLU A 26 5.10 9.04 0.92
CA GLU A 26 5.43 10.46 0.96
C GLU A 26 6.44 10.77 2.08
N GLN A 27 6.24 10.22 3.27
CA GLN A 27 7.18 10.37 4.38
C GLN A 27 8.55 9.73 4.10
N LEU A 28 8.56 8.62 3.39
CA LEU A 28 9.78 7.94 2.99
C LEU A 28 10.56 8.77 1.96
N VAL A 29 9.88 9.21 0.90
CA VAL A 29 10.47 10.04 -0.17
C VAL A 29 10.98 11.34 0.42
N GLY A 30 10.20 12.03 1.27
CA GLY A 30 10.64 13.25 1.92
C GLY A 30 11.91 13.09 2.77
N ARG A 31 12.09 11.94 3.44
CA ARG A 31 13.32 11.62 4.18
C ARG A 31 14.53 11.37 3.28
N ILE A 32 14.31 10.74 2.13
CA ILE A 32 15.34 10.49 1.12
C ILE A 32 15.79 11.83 0.50
N GLU A 33 14.84 12.66 0.08
CA GLU A 33 15.09 13.97 -0.54
C GLU A 33 15.73 14.96 0.44
N SER A 34 15.38 14.89 1.72
CA SER A 34 16.02 15.70 2.77
C SER A 34 17.47 15.31 3.05
N GLY A 35 17.98 14.21 2.48
CA GLY A 35 19.34 13.72 2.71
C GLY A 35 19.59 13.24 4.15
N GLN A 36 18.53 13.08 4.95
CA GLN A 36 18.61 12.65 6.35
C GLN A 36 18.78 11.12 6.47
N MET A 37 18.64 10.39 5.37
CA MET A 37 18.76 8.94 5.34
C MET A 37 20.22 8.53 5.09
N PRO A 38 20.83 7.72 5.99
CA PRO A 38 22.17 7.21 5.76
C PRO A 38 22.19 6.21 4.59
N LEU A 39 23.33 6.11 3.91
CA LEU A 39 23.50 5.27 2.71
C LEU A 39 23.09 3.81 2.93
N ASP A 40 23.36 3.26 4.11
CA ASP A 40 22.99 1.88 4.48
C ASP A 40 21.46 1.68 4.53
N GLN A 41 20.70 2.72 4.89
CA GLN A 41 19.24 2.69 4.95
C GLN A 41 18.58 3.12 3.63
N LEU A 42 19.31 3.76 2.72
CA LEU A 42 18.80 4.18 1.41
C LEU A 42 18.28 3.00 0.59
N LEU A 43 19.00 1.88 0.59
CA LEU A 43 18.57 0.66 -0.09
C LEU A 43 17.29 0.09 0.51
N ALA A 44 17.21 0.04 1.84
CA ALA A 44 16.02 -0.44 2.55
C ALA A 44 14.82 0.49 2.31
N GLY A 45 15.04 1.80 2.32
CA GLY A 45 14.03 2.79 1.98
C GLY A 45 13.52 2.60 0.56
N TYR A 46 14.41 2.45 -0.42
CA TYR A 46 14.02 2.22 -1.80
C TYR A 46 13.19 0.93 -1.97
N GLN A 47 13.59 -0.17 -1.33
CA GLN A 47 12.81 -1.42 -1.33
C GLN A 47 11.41 -1.25 -0.73
N ARG A 48 11.31 -0.52 0.39
CA ARG A 48 10.03 -0.21 1.02
C ARG A 48 9.17 0.65 0.10
N GLY A 49 9.73 1.68 -0.51
CA GLY A 49 9.04 2.54 -1.48
C GLY A 49 8.51 1.75 -2.67
N ALA A 50 9.30 0.82 -3.22
CA ALA A 50 8.88 -0.06 -4.30
C ALA A 50 7.71 -0.98 -3.88
N ALA A 51 7.74 -1.52 -2.66
CA ALA A 51 6.66 -2.33 -2.12
C ALA A 51 5.36 -1.54 -1.93
N LEU A 52 5.46 -0.31 -1.39
CA LEU A 52 4.31 0.59 -1.23
C LEU A 52 3.70 0.96 -2.60
N LEU A 53 4.54 1.26 -3.59
CA LEU A 53 4.08 1.55 -4.95
C LEU A 53 3.34 0.35 -5.58
N ALA A 54 3.88 -0.85 -5.41
CA ALA A 54 3.26 -2.08 -5.89
C ALA A 54 1.89 -2.31 -5.26
N PHE A 55 1.77 -2.10 -3.94
CA PHE A 55 0.52 -2.19 -3.20
C PHE A 55 -0.52 -1.18 -3.72
N CYS A 56 -0.13 0.08 -3.90
CA CYS A 56 -1.01 1.13 -4.44
C CYS A 56 -1.55 0.76 -5.82
N ARG A 57 -0.69 0.23 -6.70
CA ARG A 57 -1.07 -0.21 -8.03
C ARG A 57 -2.02 -1.41 -8.00
N ASP A 58 -1.76 -2.39 -7.14
CA ASP A 58 -2.60 -3.57 -6.99
C ASP A 58 -4.02 -3.20 -6.53
N ARG A 59 -4.12 -2.30 -5.53
CA ARG A 59 -5.42 -1.76 -5.08
C ARG A 59 -6.18 -1.07 -6.20
N LEU A 60 -5.52 -0.22 -6.99
CA LEU A 60 -6.14 0.45 -8.14
C LEU A 60 -6.59 -0.55 -9.20
N GLN A 61 -5.82 -1.60 -9.43
CA GLN A 61 -6.17 -2.64 -10.38
C GLN A 61 -7.38 -3.46 -9.90
N ALA A 62 -7.42 -3.82 -8.61
CA ALA A 62 -8.54 -4.54 -8.00
C ALA A 62 -9.85 -3.73 -8.11
N VAL A 63 -9.80 -2.42 -7.86
CA VAL A 63 -10.96 -1.55 -8.01
C VAL A 63 -11.40 -1.46 -9.47
N GLN A 64 -10.46 -1.32 -10.41
CA GLN A 64 -10.79 -1.32 -11.84
C GLN A 64 -11.43 -2.62 -12.31
N ASP A 65 -10.94 -3.76 -11.82
CA ASP A 65 -11.51 -5.08 -12.13
C ASP A 65 -12.94 -5.21 -11.58
N GLN A 66 -13.17 -4.77 -10.33
CA GLN A 66 -14.51 -4.74 -9.76
C GLN A 66 -15.48 -3.85 -10.55
N VAL A 67 -15.02 -2.67 -10.98
CA VAL A 67 -15.82 -1.76 -11.82
C VAL A 67 -16.14 -2.41 -13.17
N ARG A 68 -15.17 -3.10 -13.79
CA ARG A 68 -15.39 -3.81 -15.06
C ARG A 68 -16.42 -4.93 -14.89
N VAL A 69 -16.34 -5.71 -13.83
CA VAL A 69 -17.32 -6.77 -13.54
C VAL A 69 -18.72 -6.18 -13.29
N LEU A 70 -18.81 -5.03 -12.62
CA LEU A 70 -20.07 -4.29 -12.44
C LEU A 70 -20.64 -3.83 -13.79
N ASP A 71 -19.83 -3.21 -14.64
CA ASP A 71 -20.22 -2.73 -15.98
C ASP A 71 -20.72 -3.89 -16.86
N GLU A 72 -19.96 -4.99 -16.90
CA GLU A 72 -20.27 -6.21 -17.64
C GLU A 72 -21.50 -6.95 -17.07
N GLY A 73 -21.70 -6.91 -15.75
CA GLY A 73 -22.88 -7.44 -15.06
C GLY A 73 -24.14 -6.58 -15.21
N SER A 74 -24.01 -5.27 -15.45
CA SER A 74 -25.13 -4.38 -15.78
C SER A 74 -25.57 -4.43 -17.24
N LEU A 75 -24.83 -5.11 -18.12
CA LEU A 75 -25.27 -5.42 -19.48
C LEU A 75 -26.19 -6.65 -19.52
N GLN A 76 -27.18 -6.74 -18.64
CA GLN A 76 -28.44 -7.33 -19.09
C GLN A 76 -29.12 -6.25 -19.92
N PRO A 77 -29.36 -6.46 -21.24
CA PRO A 77 -30.21 -5.56 -21.97
C PRO A 77 -31.55 -5.56 -21.22
N TRP A 78 -31.92 -4.42 -20.66
CA TRP A 78 -33.30 -4.15 -20.29
C TRP A 78 -34.11 -4.20 -21.61
N THR A 79 -34.50 -5.40 -22.02
CA THR A 79 -35.55 -5.60 -23.02
C THR A 79 -36.85 -5.31 -22.29
N GLN A 80 -37.22 -4.04 -22.26
CA GLN A 80 -38.57 -3.62 -21.92
C GLN A 80 -39.44 -3.92 -23.15
N GLU A 81 -40.21 -5.00 -23.07
CA GLU A 81 -41.35 -5.27 -23.97
C GLU A 81 -42.42 -4.18 -23.82
#